data_AF-A0A1Y1WDJ6-F1
#
_entry.id   AF-A0A1Y1WDJ6-F1
#
_cell.length_a   1.000
_cell.length_b   1.000
_cell.length_c   1.000
_cell.angle_alpha   90.00
_cell.angle_beta   90.00
_cell.angle_gamma   90.00
#
_symmetry.space_group_name_H-M   'P 1'
#
loop_
_entity.id
_entity.type
_entity.pdbx_description
1 polymer ?
#
loop_
_entity_poly.entity_id
_entity_poly.type
_entity_poly.pdbx_seq_one_letter_code
_entity_poly.pdbx_strand_id
1 'polypeptide(L)'
;MLPRQKAIYENFRVLDSSGRLLFRAGQKRLDWYLSRGLAKRIDPETIQLTFANKGDGRRNEPFYLQDMQNKCVVCGSSQALTQHHIVPYQYRQYMPEAIKSRSSYDLLPLCMKCHDTYERSAIKFKQHIAACFGAPLDGVGWEERPEIGRAGKAAAALLSRNDRIPNARLDQLKDIVRDVAASHCSLLSADSQAQLPDADAADLPDVLRELCELKARVRGPEFQDHGEIVVGMLADSQRCVRHVSGLQADVCRGSWRHDSGVAEALCRLRIAPVICPTTG
;
A
#
# COMPACT_ATOMS: atom_id res chain seq x y z
N MET A 1 1.32 13.92 4.57
CA MET A 1 2.48 13.08 4.91
C MET A 1 3.17 13.68 6.13
N LEU A 2 3.33 12.92 7.21
CA LEU A 2 3.95 13.41 8.44
C LEU A 2 5.34 12.81 8.62
N PRO A 3 6.30 13.57 9.16
CA PRO A 3 7.62 13.06 9.45
C PRO A 3 7.58 12.04 10.59
N ARG A 4 8.55 11.13 10.59
CA ARG A 4 8.77 10.20 11.70
C ARG A 4 9.19 10.98 12.95
N GLN A 5 8.57 10.65 14.08
CA GLN A 5 8.93 11.22 15.37
C GLN A 5 10.18 10.54 15.97
N LYS A 6 10.39 9.27 15.66
CA LYS A 6 11.57 8.50 16.07
C LYS A 6 12.55 8.35 14.90
N ALA A 7 13.81 8.10 15.22
CA ALA A 7 14.81 7.72 14.23
C ALA A 7 14.32 6.54 13.37
N ILE A 8 14.64 6.56 12.07
CA ILE A 8 14.32 5.48 11.14
C ILE A 8 15.21 4.27 11.42
N TYR A 9 16.50 4.52 11.63
CA TYR A 9 17.48 3.51 11.99
C TYR A 9 17.98 3.76 13.41
N GLU A 10 17.74 2.81 14.32
CA GLU A 10 18.28 2.84 15.69
C GLU A 10 19.61 2.08 15.79
N ASN A 11 19.94 1.26 14.76
CA ASN A 11 21.23 0.58 14.59
C ASN A 11 21.70 -0.36 15.71
N PHE A 12 20.82 -0.78 16.62
CA PHE A 12 21.15 -1.75 17.67
C PHE A 12 21.75 -3.04 17.12
N ARG A 13 22.72 -3.60 17.83
CA ARG A 13 23.50 -4.75 17.38
C ARG A 13 22.89 -6.06 17.87
N VAL A 14 22.72 -7.01 16.95
CA VAL A 14 22.34 -8.39 17.29
C VAL A 14 23.50 -9.31 16.93
N LEU A 15 24.09 -9.94 17.94
CA LEU A 15 25.22 -10.85 17.82
C LEU A 15 24.72 -12.31 17.74
N ASP A 16 25.46 -13.15 17.02
CA ASP A 16 25.28 -14.62 17.06
C ASP A 16 25.74 -15.22 18.40
N SER A 17 25.46 -16.51 18.61
CA SER A 17 25.88 -17.21 19.84
C SER A 17 27.40 -17.22 20.07
N SER A 18 28.20 -16.97 19.03
CA SER A 18 29.66 -16.85 19.09
C SER A 18 30.15 -15.40 19.31
N GLY A 19 29.24 -14.44 19.47
CA GLY A 19 29.56 -13.03 19.73
C GLY A 19 29.86 -12.21 18.47
N ARG A 20 29.65 -12.74 17.26
CA ARG A 20 29.88 -12.00 16.01
C ARG A 20 28.62 -11.26 15.57
N LEU A 21 28.76 -10.08 14.97
CA LEU A 21 27.63 -9.28 14.50
C LEU A 21 26.85 -10.01 13.39
N LEU A 22 25.55 -10.22 13.60
CA LEU A 22 24.66 -10.91 12.68
C LEU A 22 23.82 -9.93 11.85
N PHE A 23 23.22 -8.93 12.50
CA PHE A 23 22.47 -7.85 11.85
C PHE A 23 22.23 -6.68 12.81
N ARG A 24 21.71 -5.58 12.27
CA ARG A 24 21.23 -4.42 13.04
C ARG A 24 19.71 -4.33 13.08
N ALA A 25 19.18 -3.82 14.18
CA ALA A 25 17.76 -3.80 14.45
C ALA A 25 17.29 -2.56 15.22
N GLY A 26 15.98 -2.40 15.31
CA GLY A 26 15.33 -1.42 16.18
C GLY A 26 15.00 -2.00 17.56
N GLN A 27 14.70 -1.12 18.53
CA GLN A 27 14.46 -1.45 19.93
C GLN A 27 13.37 -2.52 20.07
N LYS A 28 12.25 -2.35 19.36
CA LYS A 28 11.12 -3.30 19.40
C LYS A 28 11.54 -4.74 19.10
N ARG A 29 12.49 -4.93 18.17
CA ARG A 29 12.98 -6.26 17.81
C ARG A 29 13.91 -6.81 18.88
N LEU A 30 14.76 -5.97 19.48
CA LEU A 30 15.56 -6.35 20.65
C LEU A 30 14.66 -6.83 21.79
N ASP A 31 13.63 -6.05 22.13
CA ASP A 31 12.70 -6.38 23.21
C ASP A 31 11.95 -7.69 22.94
N TRP A 32 11.59 -7.96 21.68
CA TRP A 32 10.99 -9.23 21.29
C TRP A 32 11.91 -10.43 21.56
N TYR A 33 13.21 -10.33 21.28
CA TYR A 33 14.17 -11.40 21.58
C TYR A 33 14.39 -11.58 23.09
N LEU A 34 14.52 -10.46 23.82
CA LEU A 34 14.77 -10.46 25.27
C LEU A 34 13.57 -11.00 26.05
N SER A 35 12.35 -10.54 25.75
CA SER A 35 11.12 -10.99 26.42
C SER A 35 10.83 -12.48 26.27
N ARG A 36 11.42 -13.13 25.26
CA ARG A 36 11.25 -14.57 24.99
C ARG A 36 12.43 -15.43 25.44
N GLY A 37 13.44 -14.85 26.10
CA GLY A 37 14.64 -15.57 26.51
C GLY A 37 15.50 -16.08 25.34
N LEU A 38 15.32 -15.51 24.15
CA LEU A 38 16.04 -15.89 22.93
C LEU A 38 17.39 -15.17 22.76
N ALA A 39 17.64 -14.17 23.61
CA ALA A 39 18.87 -13.41 23.63
C ALA A 39 19.22 -12.96 25.05
N LYS A 40 20.49 -12.68 25.28
CA LYS A 40 21.00 -12.01 26.49
C LYS A 40 21.43 -10.60 26.14
N ARG A 41 21.16 -9.66 27.04
CA ARG A 41 21.64 -8.28 26.89
C ARG A 41 23.12 -8.23 27.26
N ILE A 42 23.94 -7.71 26.35
CA ILE A 42 25.39 -7.53 26.55
C ILE A 42 25.68 -6.10 26.98
N ASP A 43 25.05 -5.13 26.32
CA ASP A 43 25.13 -3.71 26.64
C ASP A 43 23.79 -3.01 26.31
N PRO A 44 23.63 -1.69 26.57
CA PRO A 44 22.38 -0.98 26.29
C PRO A 44 21.93 -1.07 24.82
N GLU A 45 22.85 -1.25 23.88
CA GLU A 45 22.57 -1.24 22.44
C GLU A 45 22.77 -2.60 21.75
N THR A 46 23.11 -3.64 22.52
CA THR A 46 23.55 -4.93 21.97
C THR A 46 22.95 -6.12 22.69
N ILE A 47 22.42 -7.06 21.91
CA ILE A 47 21.96 -8.36 22.39
C ILE A 47 22.73 -9.48 21.70
N GLN A 48 22.92 -10.59 22.39
CA GLN A 48 23.53 -11.82 21.86
C GLN A 48 22.54 -12.96 21.89
N LEU A 49 22.33 -13.63 20.76
CA LEU A 49 21.43 -14.78 20.68
C LEU A 49 21.94 -15.95 21.53
N THR A 50 21.03 -16.67 22.17
CA THR A 50 21.35 -17.84 23.02
C THR A 50 21.40 -19.16 22.25
N PHE A 51 21.06 -19.14 20.96
CA PHE A 51 20.99 -20.31 20.09
C PHE A 51 21.80 -20.09 18.82
N ALA A 52 22.26 -21.18 18.21
CA ALA A 52 22.95 -21.14 16.93
C ALA A 52 21.97 -20.77 15.80
N ASN A 53 22.28 -19.72 15.06
CA ASN A 53 21.54 -19.35 13.85
C ASN A 53 21.74 -20.40 12.74
N LYS A 54 20.70 -20.60 11.92
CA LYS A 54 20.81 -21.45 10.72
C LYS A 54 21.54 -20.67 9.62
N GLY A 55 22.70 -21.18 9.19
CA GLY A 55 23.53 -20.58 8.15
C GLY A 55 24.32 -19.34 8.60
N ASP A 56 25.18 -18.81 7.73
CA ASP A 56 26.08 -17.69 8.04
C ASP A 56 25.41 -16.30 8.11
N GLY A 57 24.08 -16.23 7.97
CA GLY A 57 23.36 -14.97 7.91
C GLY A 57 23.85 -14.10 6.74
N ARG A 58 24.03 -12.80 6.99
CA ARG A 58 24.47 -11.80 5.99
C ARG A 58 25.94 -11.42 6.18
N ARG A 59 26.76 -12.36 6.67
CA ARG A 59 28.17 -12.13 7.07
C ARG A 59 29.04 -11.53 5.95
N ASN A 60 28.75 -11.88 4.69
CA ASN A 60 29.50 -11.41 3.52
C ASN A 60 28.84 -10.22 2.81
N GLU A 61 27.88 -9.55 3.45
CA GLU A 61 27.14 -8.43 2.88
C GLU A 61 27.31 -7.18 3.78
N PRO A 62 28.44 -6.45 3.65
CA PRO A 62 28.79 -5.33 4.54
C PRO A 62 27.70 -4.26 4.66
N PHE A 63 26.92 -4.08 3.59
CA PHE A 63 25.81 -3.14 3.56
C PHE A 63 24.79 -3.37 4.69
N TYR A 64 24.57 -4.62 5.13
CA TYR A 64 23.59 -4.94 6.18
C TYR A 64 24.17 -4.91 7.59
N LEU A 65 25.49 -4.80 7.70
CA LEU A 65 26.22 -4.81 8.97
C LEU A 65 26.71 -3.40 9.36
N GLN A 66 26.74 -2.46 8.41
CA GLN A 66 27.10 -1.07 8.69
C GLN A 66 25.98 -0.31 9.42
N ASP A 67 26.36 0.78 10.09
CA ASP A 67 25.39 1.74 10.64
C ASP A 67 24.68 2.50 9.52
N MET A 68 23.35 2.52 9.59
CA MET A 68 22.53 3.26 8.62
C MET A 68 22.30 4.69 9.12
N GLN A 69 22.49 5.66 8.22
CA GLN A 69 22.37 7.07 8.56
C GLN A 69 20.92 7.54 8.44
N ASN A 70 20.44 8.23 9.47
CA ASN A 70 19.15 8.93 9.44
C ASN A 70 19.30 10.26 8.69
N LYS A 71 19.44 10.18 7.38
CA LYS A 71 19.50 11.35 6.49
C LYS A 71 18.76 11.08 5.18
N CYS A 72 18.20 12.11 4.59
CA CYS A 72 17.56 12.04 3.29
C CYS A 72 18.56 11.56 2.25
N VAL A 73 18.24 10.47 1.54
CA VAL A 73 19.12 9.91 0.49
C VAL A 73 19.28 10.84 -0.72
N VAL A 74 18.43 11.86 -0.84
CA VAL A 74 18.43 12.83 -1.95
C VAL A 74 19.29 14.05 -1.63
N CYS A 75 18.97 14.74 -0.53
CA CYS A 75 19.58 16.04 -0.21
C CYS A 75 20.47 16.00 1.04
N GLY A 76 20.61 14.86 1.71
CA GLY A 76 21.42 14.72 2.92
C GLY A 76 20.83 15.33 4.20
N SER A 77 19.68 16.00 4.14
CA SER A 77 19.03 16.58 5.33
C SER A 77 18.67 15.50 6.35
N SER A 78 18.96 15.73 7.64
CA SER A 78 18.55 14.88 8.77
C SER A 78 17.20 15.27 9.38
N GLN A 79 16.53 16.29 8.83
CA GLN A 79 15.30 16.84 9.37
C GLN A 79 14.06 16.34 8.62
N ALA A 80 12.93 16.26 9.34
CA ALA A 80 11.61 15.91 8.82
C ALA A 80 11.63 14.65 7.92
N LEU A 81 12.31 13.61 8.38
CA LEU A 81 12.48 12.37 7.65
C LEU A 81 11.21 11.53 7.63
N THR A 82 10.98 10.90 6.50
CA THR A 82 9.92 9.94 6.23
C THR A 82 10.56 8.67 5.71
N GLN A 83 9.89 7.54 5.85
CA GLN A 83 10.36 6.26 5.34
C GLN A 83 9.58 5.94 4.06
N HIS A 84 10.30 5.81 2.94
CA HIS A 84 9.71 5.70 1.61
C HIS A 84 9.98 4.35 0.96
N HIS A 85 8.96 3.78 0.31
CA HIS A 85 9.10 2.57 -0.49
C HIS A 85 9.45 2.92 -1.94
N ILE A 86 10.63 2.51 -2.42
CA ILE A 86 11.07 2.76 -3.82
C ILE A 86 10.16 2.06 -4.82
N VAL A 87 9.67 0.87 -4.47
CA VAL A 87 8.62 0.16 -5.20
C VAL A 87 7.29 0.43 -4.48
N PRO A 88 6.35 1.16 -5.11
CA PRO A 88 5.04 1.42 -4.52
C PRO A 88 4.34 0.14 -4.06
N TYR A 89 3.67 0.21 -2.91
CA TYR A 89 2.95 -0.93 -2.33
C TYR A 89 1.96 -1.56 -3.32
N GLN A 90 1.29 -0.73 -4.14
CA GLN A 90 0.35 -1.18 -5.17
C GLN A 90 0.94 -2.26 -6.09
N TYR A 91 2.25 -2.24 -6.37
CA TYR A 91 2.92 -3.29 -7.16
C TYR A 91 3.55 -4.35 -6.25
N ARG A 92 4.21 -3.91 -5.17
CA ARG A 92 5.00 -4.78 -4.30
C ARG A 92 4.20 -5.96 -3.75
N GLN A 93 2.93 -5.75 -3.41
CA GLN A 93 2.08 -6.80 -2.84
C GLN A 93 1.93 -8.02 -3.77
N TYR A 94 1.91 -7.80 -5.09
CA TYR A 94 1.78 -8.84 -6.12
C TYR A 94 3.11 -9.45 -6.56
N MET A 95 4.25 -8.89 -6.12
CA MET A 95 5.55 -9.43 -6.50
C MET A 95 5.81 -10.82 -5.86
N PRO A 96 6.54 -11.71 -6.56
CA PRO A 96 7.00 -12.98 -6.01
C PRO A 96 7.82 -12.81 -4.73
N GLU A 97 7.68 -13.75 -3.79
CA GLU A 97 8.36 -13.70 -2.48
C GLU A 97 9.89 -13.67 -2.62
N ALA A 98 10.43 -14.38 -3.61
CA ALA A 98 11.86 -14.38 -3.94
C ALA A 98 12.41 -12.97 -4.21
N ILE A 99 11.58 -12.06 -4.70
CA ILE A 99 11.94 -10.68 -5.04
C ILE A 99 11.65 -9.74 -3.86
N LYS A 100 10.48 -9.85 -3.21
CA LYS A 100 10.06 -8.89 -2.17
C LYS A 100 10.53 -9.21 -0.74
N SER A 101 11.07 -10.40 -0.48
CA SER A 101 11.57 -10.81 0.86
C SER A 101 12.75 -9.95 1.38
N ARG A 102 13.42 -9.18 0.50
CA ARG A 102 14.57 -8.30 0.85
C ARG A 102 14.21 -6.82 0.98
N SER A 103 13.23 -6.50 1.82
CA SER A 103 12.60 -5.16 1.90
C SER A 103 13.50 -4.01 2.38
N SER A 104 14.63 -4.30 3.03
CA SER A 104 15.51 -3.28 3.60
C SER A 104 16.16 -2.35 2.55
N TYR A 105 16.39 -2.85 1.33
CA TYR A 105 16.92 -2.01 0.24
C TYR A 105 15.86 -1.09 -0.37
N ASP A 106 14.60 -1.51 -0.32
CA ASP A 106 13.51 -0.79 -0.97
C ASP A 106 12.88 0.26 -0.04
N LEU A 107 13.46 0.48 1.14
CA LEU A 107 12.98 1.37 2.19
C LEU A 107 14.03 2.44 2.50
N LEU A 108 13.81 3.66 2.02
CA LEU A 108 14.79 4.75 2.12
C LEU A 108 14.27 5.95 2.92
N PRO A 109 15.14 6.61 3.70
CA PRO A 109 14.81 7.88 4.34
C PRO A 109 14.74 9.02 3.30
N LEU A 110 13.63 9.75 3.27
CA LEU A 110 13.45 10.98 2.50
C LEU A 110 12.97 12.10 3.41
N CYS A 111 13.50 13.31 3.27
CA CYS A 111 12.86 14.48 3.87
C CYS A 111 11.54 14.78 3.16
N MET A 112 10.61 15.44 3.84
CA MET A 112 9.29 15.76 3.28
C MET A 112 9.33 16.45 1.90
N LYS A 113 10.27 17.39 1.68
CA LYS A 113 10.40 18.10 0.39
C LYS A 113 10.75 17.14 -0.76
N CYS A 114 11.74 16.27 -0.54
CA CYS A 114 12.16 15.30 -1.54
C CYS A 114 11.10 14.23 -1.78
N HIS A 115 10.38 13.82 -0.74
CA HIS A 115 9.29 12.87 -0.85
C HIS A 115 8.10 13.45 -1.65
N ASP A 116 7.69 14.70 -1.40
CA ASP A 116 6.63 15.35 -2.19
C ASP A 116 7.02 15.48 -3.68
N THR A 117 8.28 15.86 -3.94
CA THR A 117 8.82 15.95 -5.31
C THR A 117 8.80 14.58 -6.02
N TYR A 118 9.17 13.53 -5.28
CA TYR A 118 9.09 12.15 -5.75
C TYR A 118 7.65 11.79 -6.10
N GLU A 119 6.67 12.01 -5.21
CA GLU A 119 5.29 11.57 -5.41
C GLU A 119 4.64 12.25 -6.62
N ARG A 120 4.92 13.53 -6.85
CA ARG A 120 4.46 14.24 -8.07
C ARG A 120 4.96 13.58 -9.35
N SER A 121 6.22 13.14 -9.35
CA SER A 121 6.83 12.45 -10.49
C SER A 121 6.29 11.01 -10.61
N ALA A 122 6.13 10.33 -9.48
CA ALA A 122 5.59 8.99 -9.40
C ALA A 122 4.16 8.90 -9.93
N ILE A 123 3.30 9.90 -9.68
CA ILE A 123 1.95 9.94 -10.24
C ILE A 123 1.97 9.90 -11.77
N LYS A 124 2.81 10.75 -12.40
CA LYS A 124 2.95 10.77 -13.86
C LYS A 124 3.47 9.44 -14.40
N PHE A 125 4.45 8.86 -13.72
CA PHE A 125 5.00 7.56 -14.13
C PHE A 125 3.98 6.42 -13.98
N LYS A 126 3.18 6.41 -12.91
CA LYS A 126 2.07 5.46 -12.72
C LYS A 126 1.04 5.58 -13.85
N GLN A 127 0.68 6.81 -14.24
CA GLN A 127 -0.22 7.04 -15.39
C GLN A 127 0.38 6.52 -16.70
N HIS A 128 1.69 6.71 -16.90
CA HIS A 128 2.39 6.16 -18.07
C HIS A 128 2.39 4.63 -18.07
N ILE A 129 2.68 3.97 -16.93
CA ILE A 129 2.56 2.51 -16.78
C ILE A 129 1.12 2.07 -17.09
N ALA A 130 0.11 2.76 -16.55
CA ALA A 130 -1.27 2.43 -16.81
C ALA A 130 -1.61 2.43 -18.31
N ALA A 131 -1.12 3.42 -19.06
CA ALA A 131 -1.28 3.48 -20.51
C ALA A 131 -0.52 2.35 -21.23
N CYS A 132 0.75 2.13 -20.87
CA CYS A 132 1.60 1.12 -21.50
C CYS A 132 1.07 -0.30 -21.36
N PHE A 133 0.50 -0.65 -20.21
CA PHE A 133 -0.01 -2.00 -19.93
C PHE A 133 -1.53 -2.13 -20.11
N GLY A 134 -2.23 -1.06 -20.53
CA GLY A 134 -3.69 -1.06 -20.60
C GLY A 134 -4.36 -1.35 -19.26
N ALA A 135 -3.71 -0.95 -18.16
CA ALA A 135 -4.12 -1.26 -16.79
C ALA A 135 -4.47 0.05 -16.05
N PRO A 136 -5.75 0.49 -16.01
CA PRO A 136 -6.16 1.69 -15.30
C PRO A 136 -5.72 1.67 -13.84
N LEU A 137 -5.39 2.84 -13.26
CA LEU A 137 -4.92 2.94 -11.87
C LEU A 137 -5.95 2.48 -10.84
N ASP A 138 -7.24 2.60 -11.16
CA ASP A 138 -8.33 2.12 -10.32
C ASP A 138 -8.58 0.61 -10.48
N GLY A 139 -7.85 -0.09 -11.37
CA GLY A 139 -8.13 -1.47 -11.74
C GLY A 139 -9.27 -1.62 -12.74
N VAL A 140 -9.60 -2.88 -13.06
CA VAL A 140 -10.64 -3.29 -14.02
C VAL A 140 -11.63 -4.23 -13.35
N GLY A 141 -12.78 -4.50 -13.98
CA GLY A 141 -13.79 -5.41 -13.42
C GLY A 141 -14.63 -4.80 -12.29
N TRP A 142 -14.82 -3.47 -12.32
CA TRP A 142 -15.75 -2.78 -11.44
C TRP A 142 -17.19 -3.11 -11.80
N GLU A 143 -18.01 -3.33 -10.79
CA GLU A 143 -19.45 -3.47 -10.91
C GLU A 143 -20.13 -2.17 -10.47
N GLU A 144 -20.88 -1.55 -11.37
CA GLU A 144 -21.64 -0.33 -11.13
C GLU A 144 -23.06 -0.69 -10.69
N ARG A 145 -23.50 -0.10 -9.60
CA ARG A 145 -24.83 -0.22 -8.99
C ARG A 145 -25.44 1.17 -8.81
N PRO A 146 -25.82 1.85 -9.91
CA PRO A 146 -26.29 3.23 -9.86
C PRO A 146 -27.57 3.39 -9.03
N GLU A 147 -28.42 2.37 -8.97
CA GLU A 147 -29.59 2.28 -8.09
C GLU A 147 -29.23 2.35 -6.61
N ILE A 148 -28.19 1.63 -6.17
CA ILE A 148 -27.67 1.70 -4.79
C ILE A 148 -27.13 3.09 -4.49
N GLY A 149 -26.39 3.69 -5.43
CA GLY A 149 -25.89 5.06 -5.28
C GLY A 149 -27.00 6.12 -5.20
N ARG A 150 -28.09 5.93 -5.94
CA ARG A 150 -29.29 6.78 -5.86
C ARG A 150 -29.98 6.61 -4.51
N ALA A 151 -30.16 5.37 -4.04
CA ALA A 151 -30.78 5.06 -2.76
C ALA A 151 -29.97 5.60 -1.58
N GLY A 152 -28.63 5.46 -1.57
CA GLY A 152 -27.79 6.01 -0.51
C GLY A 152 -27.88 7.54 -0.41
N LYS A 153 -27.93 8.24 -1.55
CA LYS A 153 -28.16 9.70 -1.58
C LYS A 153 -29.56 10.08 -1.08
N ALA A 154 -30.57 9.30 -1.46
CA ALA A 154 -31.94 9.51 -1.01
C ALA A 154 -32.07 9.28 0.51
N ALA A 155 -31.45 8.22 1.02
CA ALA A 155 -31.41 7.89 2.43
C ALA A 155 -30.68 8.97 3.25
N ALA A 156 -29.54 9.47 2.75
CA ALA A 156 -28.83 10.58 3.39
C ALA A 156 -29.69 11.85 3.48
N ALA A 157 -30.45 12.16 2.43
CA ALA A 157 -31.37 13.30 2.41
C ALA A 157 -32.50 13.12 3.45
N LEU A 158 -33.07 11.92 3.56
CA LEU A 158 -34.10 11.60 4.56
C LEU A 158 -33.57 11.64 6.00
N LEU A 159 -32.36 11.12 6.25
CA LEU A 159 -31.68 11.19 7.56
C LEU A 159 -31.36 12.61 8.00
N SER A 160 -31.01 13.48 7.04
CA SER A 160 -30.66 14.87 7.32
C SER A 160 -31.84 15.75 7.78
N ARG A 161 -33.09 15.23 7.76
CA ARG A 161 -34.33 15.88 8.21
C ARG A 161 -34.38 17.38 7.85
N ASN A 162 -34.25 17.68 6.57
CA ASN A 162 -34.25 19.06 6.12
C ASN A 162 -35.68 19.54 5.89
N ASP A 163 -36.18 20.43 6.76
CA ASP A 163 -37.51 21.07 6.68
C ASP A 163 -37.76 21.86 5.37
N ARG A 164 -36.74 22.01 4.53
CA ARG A 164 -36.82 22.67 3.22
C ARG A 164 -37.18 21.73 2.07
N ILE A 165 -37.30 20.42 2.31
CA ILE A 165 -37.65 19.45 1.25
C ILE A 165 -39.19 19.44 1.11
N PRO A 166 -39.75 19.79 -0.06
CA PRO A 166 -41.20 19.72 -0.26
C PRO A 166 -41.73 18.29 -0.09
N ASN A 167 -42.95 18.13 0.45
CA ASN A 167 -43.56 16.82 0.73
C ASN A 167 -43.56 15.88 -0.49
N ALA A 168 -43.92 16.40 -1.67
CA ALA A 168 -43.89 15.61 -2.91
C ALA A 168 -42.49 15.04 -3.23
N ARG A 169 -41.42 15.74 -2.84
CA ARG A 169 -40.05 15.25 -3.00
C ARG A 169 -39.68 14.24 -1.92
N LEU A 170 -40.16 14.39 -0.70
CA LEU A 170 -39.95 13.39 0.37
C LEU A 170 -40.52 12.03 -0.02
N ASP A 171 -41.73 12.00 -0.58
CA ASP A 171 -42.37 10.76 -0.98
C ASP A 171 -41.59 10.07 -2.11
N GLN A 172 -41.12 10.83 -3.11
CA GLN A 172 -40.22 10.30 -4.14
C GLN A 172 -38.93 9.70 -3.57
N LEU A 173 -38.33 10.31 -2.54
CA LEU A 173 -37.12 9.80 -1.91
C LEU A 173 -37.40 8.51 -1.14
N LYS A 174 -38.55 8.43 -0.46
CA LYS A 174 -39.00 7.22 0.25
C LYS A 174 -39.21 6.06 -0.73
N ASP A 175 -39.83 6.32 -1.88
CA ASP A 175 -40.08 5.29 -2.88
C ASP A 175 -38.77 4.73 -3.45
N ILE A 176 -37.81 5.60 -3.79
CA ILE A 176 -36.47 5.17 -4.24
C ILE A 176 -35.78 4.28 -3.21
N VAL A 177 -35.85 4.63 -1.93
CA VAL A 177 -35.27 3.85 -0.84
C VAL A 177 -35.98 2.50 -0.71
N ARG A 178 -37.32 2.48 -0.72
CA ARG A 178 -38.12 1.27 -0.56
C ARG A 178 -37.88 0.29 -1.70
N ASP A 179 -37.89 0.76 -2.94
CA ASP A 179 -37.70 -0.07 -4.14
C ASP A 179 -36.34 -0.76 -4.13
N VAL A 180 -35.29 -0.01 -3.77
CA VAL A 180 -33.92 -0.54 -3.73
C VAL A 180 -33.71 -1.45 -2.51
N ALA A 181 -34.25 -1.10 -1.36
CA ALA A 181 -34.18 -1.94 -0.16
C ALA A 181 -34.90 -3.28 -0.35
N ALA A 182 -36.04 -3.30 -1.04
CA ALA A 182 -36.74 -4.53 -1.39
C ALA A 182 -35.96 -5.36 -2.42
N SER A 183 -35.47 -4.73 -3.50
CA SER A 183 -34.74 -5.42 -4.57
C SER A 183 -33.38 -5.95 -4.15
N HIS A 184 -32.75 -5.32 -3.16
CA HIS A 184 -31.43 -5.67 -2.63
C HIS A 184 -31.47 -5.99 -1.13
N CYS A 185 -32.58 -6.59 -0.68
CA CYS A 185 -32.82 -6.96 0.72
C CYS A 185 -31.67 -7.80 1.32
N SER A 186 -31.04 -8.66 0.50
CA SER A 186 -29.89 -9.47 0.89
C SER A 186 -28.62 -8.69 1.25
N LEU A 187 -28.53 -7.40 0.88
CA LEU A 187 -27.41 -6.53 1.24
C LEU A 187 -27.60 -5.83 2.61
N LEU A 188 -28.78 -5.95 3.21
CA LEU A 188 -29.12 -5.35 4.49
C LEU A 188 -28.97 -6.36 5.63
N SER A 189 -28.85 -5.88 6.87
CA SER A 189 -28.79 -6.74 8.06
C SER A 189 -30.13 -7.47 8.29
N ALA A 190 -30.10 -8.63 8.97
CA ALA A 190 -31.32 -9.40 9.25
C ALA A 190 -32.38 -8.57 10.02
N ASP A 191 -31.93 -7.68 10.90
CA ASP A 191 -32.81 -6.75 11.63
C ASP A 191 -33.47 -5.75 10.67
N SER A 192 -32.68 -5.14 9.78
CA SER A 192 -33.17 -4.24 8.74
C SER A 192 -34.12 -4.95 7.75
N GLN A 193 -33.86 -6.22 7.42
CA GLN A 193 -34.71 -7.02 6.53
C GLN A 193 -36.10 -7.31 7.14
N ALA A 194 -36.15 -7.63 8.44
CA ALA A 194 -37.39 -7.93 9.16
C ALA A 194 -38.32 -6.71 9.28
N GLN A 195 -37.77 -5.49 9.15
CA GLN A 195 -38.51 -4.24 9.29
C GLN A 195 -39.07 -3.69 7.96
N LEU A 196 -38.67 -4.25 6.81
CA LEU A 196 -39.14 -3.84 5.48
C LEU A 196 -40.64 -4.06 5.19
N PRO A 197 -41.34 -5.08 5.75
CA PRO A 197 -42.74 -5.33 5.42
C PRO A 197 -43.76 -4.37 6.04
N ASP A 198 -43.46 -3.76 7.19
CA ASP A 198 -44.49 -3.16 8.07
C ASP A 198 -44.34 -1.65 8.34
N ALA A 199 -43.34 -0.95 7.78
CA ALA A 199 -43.08 0.46 8.12
C ALA A 199 -43.00 1.40 6.90
N ASP A 200 -43.51 2.62 7.05
CA ASP A 200 -43.22 3.73 6.16
C ASP A 200 -41.69 3.99 6.17
N ALA A 201 -41.06 4.10 4.99
CA ALA A 201 -39.59 4.21 4.83
C ALA A 201 -38.93 5.39 5.60
N ALA A 202 -39.74 6.30 6.16
CA ALA A 202 -39.31 7.38 7.03
C ALA A 202 -38.99 6.94 8.48
N ASP A 203 -39.52 5.80 8.92
CA ASP A 203 -39.42 5.30 10.30
C ASP A 203 -38.35 4.20 10.49
N LEU A 204 -37.49 4.02 9.48
CA LEU A 204 -36.47 2.96 9.43
C LEU A 204 -35.04 3.52 9.44
N PRO A 205 -34.60 4.13 10.57
CA PRO A 205 -33.31 4.81 10.63
C PRO A 205 -32.12 3.87 10.42
N ASP A 206 -32.27 2.57 10.69
CA ASP A 206 -31.24 1.55 10.48
C ASP A 206 -31.07 1.24 8.98
N VAL A 207 -32.18 0.98 8.26
CA VAL A 207 -32.17 0.76 6.81
C VAL A 207 -31.56 1.96 6.06
N LEU A 208 -31.94 3.18 6.45
CA LEU A 208 -31.40 4.40 5.84
C LEU A 208 -29.89 4.53 6.08
N ARG A 209 -29.42 4.20 7.28
CA ARG A 209 -27.98 4.23 7.60
C ARG A 209 -27.21 3.20 6.80
N GLU A 210 -27.71 1.96 6.71
CA GLU A 210 -27.09 0.89 5.93
C GLU A 210 -26.99 1.26 4.44
N LEU A 211 -28.07 1.79 3.85
CA LEU A 211 -28.07 2.23 2.45
C LEU A 211 -27.08 3.36 2.17
N CYS A 212 -26.82 4.24 3.15
CA CYS A 212 -25.81 5.29 3.02
C CYS A 212 -24.38 4.74 2.99
N GLU A 213 -24.15 3.61 3.64
CA GLU A 213 -22.84 2.95 3.69
C GLU A 213 -22.58 2.05 2.47
N LEU A 214 -23.64 1.61 1.78
CA LEU A 214 -23.51 0.85 0.55
C LEU A 214 -22.82 1.65 -0.56
N LYS A 215 -21.89 1.00 -1.26
CA LYS A 215 -21.12 1.62 -2.34
C LYS A 215 -21.80 1.38 -3.68
N ALA A 216 -21.98 2.46 -4.43
CA ALA A 216 -22.50 2.42 -5.80
C ALA A 216 -21.55 1.74 -6.80
N ARG A 217 -20.27 1.60 -6.44
CA ARG A 217 -19.23 0.99 -7.27
C ARG A 217 -18.46 0.01 -6.40
N VAL A 218 -18.48 -1.27 -6.77
CA VAL A 218 -17.88 -2.37 -5.99
C VAL A 218 -16.96 -3.23 -6.85
N ARG A 219 -16.08 -4.00 -6.20
CA ARG A 219 -15.20 -4.96 -6.86
C ARG A 219 -16.05 -6.15 -7.32
N GLY A 220 -16.18 -6.36 -8.63
CA GLY A 220 -16.86 -7.52 -9.19
C GLY A 220 -16.02 -8.81 -9.10
N PRO A 221 -16.54 -9.95 -9.58
CA PRO A 221 -15.84 -11.23 -9.55
C PRO A 221 -14.55 -11.25 -10.40
N GLU A 222 -14.55 -10.52 -11.51
CA GLU A 222 -13.40 -10.37 -12.42
C GLU A 222 -12.52 -9.15 -12.07
N PHE A 223 -12.70 -8.58 -10.88
CA PHE A 223 -11.95 -7.40 -10.47
C PHE A 223 -10.46 -7.71 -10.35
N GLN A 224 -9.63 -6.90 -10.99
CA GLN A 224 -8.17 -6.97 -10.89
C GLN A 224 -7.61 -5.58 -10.60
N ASP A 225 -6.75 -5.50 -9.60
CA ASP A 225 -6.06 -4.27 -9.24
C ASP A 225 -5.00 -3.92 -10.32
N HIS A 226 -4.75 -2.62 -10.52
CA HIS A 226 -3.71 -2.13 -11.45
C HIS A 226 -2.37 -2.87 -11.30
N GLY A 227 -1.93 -3.02 -10.05
CA GLY A 227 -0.62 -3.61 -9.77
C GLY A 227 -0.56 -5.11 -10.04
N GLU A 228 -1.67 -5.82 -9.92
CA GLU A 228 -1.75 -7.25 -10.24
C GLU A 228 -1.54 -7.46 -11.74
N ILE A 229 -2.25 -6.69 -12.56
CA ILE A 229 -2.15 -6.73 -14.02
C ILE A 229 -0.72 -6.44 -14.46
N VAL A 230 -0.14 -5.33 -13.97
CA VAL A 230 1.21 -4.90 -14.36
C VAL A 230 2.27 -5.92 -13.93
N VAL A 231 2.21 -6.40 -12.68
CA VAL A 231 3.19 -7.37 -12.18
C VAL A 231 3.04 -8.72 -12.89
N GLY A 232 1.80 -9.17 -13.14
CA GLY A 232 1.53 -10.38 -13.92
C GLY A 232 2.09 -10.30 -15.33
N MET A 233 1.89 -9.17 -16.02
CA MET A 233 2.43 -8.95 -17.37
C MET A 233 3.96 -8.85 -17.40
N LEU A 234 4.60 -8.31 -16.36
CA LEU A 234 6.07 -8.25 -16.24
C LEU A 234 6.69 -9.61 -15.88
N ALA A 235 5.95 -10.45 -15.15
CA ALA A 235 6.38 -11.80 -14.81
C ALA A 235 6.29 -12.78 -15.99
N ASP A 236 5.44 -12.48 -16.98
CA ASP A 236 5.33 -13.24 -18.23
C ASP A 236 6.44 -12.85 -19.23
N SER A 237 7.42 -13.73 -19.39
CA SER A 237 8.63 -13.50 -20.22
C SER A 237 8.33 -13.30 -21.70
N GLN A 238 7.20 -13.78 -22.23
CA GLN A 238 6.83 -13.63 -23.63
C GLN A 238 6.16 -12.27 -23.93
N ARG A 239 5.46 -11.69 -22.96
CA ARG A 239 4.77 -10.39 -23.10
C ARG A 239 5.65 -9.19 -22.72
N CYS A 240 6.65 -9.42 -21.87
CA CYS A 240 7.56 -8.41 -21.35
C CYS A 240 8.32 -7.66 -22.46
N VAL A 241 8.82 -8.36 -23.50
CA VAL A 241 9.69 -7.77 -24.54
C VAL A 241 9.00 -6.64 -25.35
N ARG A 242 7.68 -6.71 -25.55
CA ARG A 242 6.94 -5.71 -26.35
C ARG A 242 6.59 -4.44 -25.57
N HIS A 243 6.40 -4.54 -24.26
CA HIS A 243 5.93 -3.42 -23.42
C HIS A 243 7.08 -2.69 -22.74
N VAL A 244 8.21 -3.37 -22.54
CA VAL A 244 9.39 -2.83 -21.84
C VAL A 244 10.23 -1.89 -22.72
N SER A 245 10.14 -1.98 -24.04
CA SER A 245 10.77 -1.04 -24.97
C SER A 245 10.21 0.39 -24.85
N GLY A 246 8.94 0.54 -24.49
CA GLY A 246 8.30 1.84 -24.23
C GLY A 246 8.69 2.49 -22.89
N LEU A 247 9.14 1.70 -21.91
CA LEU A 247 9.61 2.16 -20.60
C LEU A 247 11.07 2.66 -20.61
N GLN A 248 11.77 2.56 -21.75
CA GLN A 248 13.23 2.58 -21.81
C GLN A 248 13.86 3.97 -21.97
N ALA A 249 13.09 5.05 -21.84
CA ALA A 249 13.63 6.41 -21.74
C ALA A 249 13.76 6.82 -20.25
N ASP A 250 15.00 6.83 -19.76
CA ASP A 250 15.48 7.63 -18.62
C ASP A 250 15.48 7.08 -17.17
N VAL A 251 15.55 5.76 -16.94
CA VAL A 251 15.70 5.25 -15.56
C VAL A 251 16.83 4.22 -15.41
N CYS A 252 17.91 4.68 -14.77
CA CYS A 252 18.99 3.91 -14.10
C CYS A 252 20.05 3.19 -14.96
N ARG A 253 21.16 3.88 -15.25
CA ARG A 253 22.47 3.25 -15.45
C ARG A 253 23.02 2.81 -14.08
N GLY A 254 22.64 1.63 -13.62
CA GLY A 254 23.24 0.97 -12.46
C GLY A 254 23.32 -0.51 -12.74
N SER A 255 24.54 -1.06 -12.78
CA SER A 255 24.80 -2.48 -12.98
C SER A 255 24.21 -3.28 -11.80
N TRP A 256 23.06 -3.93 -12.00
CA TRP A 256 22.51 -4.88 -11.05
C TRP A 256 22.35 -6.23 -11.74
N ARG A 257 23.32 -7.13 -11.51
CA ARG A 257 23.30 -8.51 -12.00
C ARG A 257 22.33 -9.34 -11.17
N HIS A 258 21.24 -9.81 -11.77
CA HIS A 258 20.55 -11.03 -11.35
C HIS A 258 19.92 -11.71 -12.59
N ASP A 259 20.31 -12.95 -12.83
CA ASP A 259 20.04 -13.78 -14.03
C ASP A 259 18.58 -14.26 -14.17
N SER A 260 17.60 -13.36 -14.15
CA SER A 260 16.29 -13.65 -14.73
C SER A 260 15.63 -12.38 -15.25
N GLY A 261 15.14 -12.41 -16.49
CA GLY A 261 14.50 -11.26 -17.13
C GLY A 261 13.30 -10.70 -16.36
N VAL A 262 12.65 -11.52 -15.53
CA VAL A 262 11.54 -11.13 -14.65
C VAL A 262 12.00 -10.23 -13.51
N ALA A 263 13.15 -10.54 -12.88
CA ALA A 263 13.70 -9.70 -11.81
C ALA A 263 14.11 -8.33 -12.35
N GLU A 264 14.71 -8.29 -13.54
CA GLU A 264 15.06 -7.04 -14.22
C GLU A 264 13.80 -6.22 -14.57
N ALA A 265 12.78 -6.86 -15.15
CA ALA A 265 11.52 -6.22 -15.52
C ALA A 265 10.78 -5.63 -14.31
N LEU A 266 10.72 -6.36 -13.19
CA LEU A 266 10.11 -5.87 -11.95
C LEU A 266 10.96 -4.79 -11.26
N CYS A 267 12.28 -4.78 -11.46
CA CYS A 267 13.12 -3.67 -11.03
C CYS A 267 12.77 -2.36 -11.76
N ARG A 268 12.19 -2.40 -12.96
CA ARG A 268 11.75 -1.19 -13.68
C ARG A 268 10.50 -0.54 -13.07
N LEU A 269 9.81 -1.23 -12.16
CA LEU A 269 8.77 -0.61 -11.31
C LEU A 269 9.35 0.20 -10.15
N ARG A 270 10.68 0.18 -9.96
CA ARG A 270 11.35 1.15 -9.10
C ARG A 270 11.23 2.51 -9.77
N ILE A 271 10.46 3.39 -9.15
CA ILE A 271 10.43 4.78 -9.56
C ILE A 271 11.69 5.37 -8.94
N ALA A 272 12.80 5.34 -9.68
CA ALA A 272 13.95 6.11 -9.24
C ALA A 272 13.57 7.58 -9.46
N PRO A 273 13.81 8.45 -8.47
CA PRO A 273 13.66 9.85 -8.74
C PRO A 273 14.69 10.23 -9.79
N VAL A 274 14.29 11.02 -10.80
CA VAL A 274 15.23 11.71 -11.68
C VAL A 274 16.02 12.66 -10.79
N ILE A 275 17.14 12.19 -10.26
CA ILE A 275 18.01 12.94 -9.37
C ILE A 275 19.40 12.79 -9.95
N CYS A 276 19.69 13.68 -10.89
CA CYS A 276 21.06 14.03 -11.17
C CYS A 276 21.55 14.83 -9.95
N PRO A 277 22.50 14.33 -9.14
CA PRO A 277 23.23 15.22 -8.26
C PRO A 277 24.03 16.14 -9.19
N THR A 278 23.69 17.42 -9.25
CA THR A 278 24.67 18.41 -9.68
C THR A 278 25.83 18.30 -8.71
N THR A 279 26.90 17.69 -9.19
CA THR A 279 28.22 17.62 -8.56
C THR A 279 28.59 18.97 -7.98
N GLY A 280 28.86 18.98 -6.68
CA GLY A 280 29.60 20.01 -5.96
C GLY A 280 30.62 19.31 -5.08
#